data_AF-A0A7S3ULR3-F1
#
_entry.id   AF-A0A7S3ULR3-F1
#
_cell.length_a   1.000
_cell.length_b   1.000
_cell.length_c   1.000
_cell.angle_alpha   90.00
_cell.angle_beta   90.00
_cell.angle_gamma   90.00
#
_symmetry.space_group_name_H-M   'P 1'
#
loop_
_entity.id
_entity.type
_entity.pdbx_description
1 polymer ?
#
loop_
_entity_poly.entity_id
_entity_poly.type
_entity_poly.pdbx_seq_one_letter_code
_entity_poly.pdbx_strand_id
1 'polypeptide(L)'
;HALTVAILAQVCAMAYSKAADEARQYVGQHDLERLFSRMVNGFVYRKPENPKVDFLQFLLARCKDEELAEVGIRCQQTERERSAGVVGSRRNSKRSQASQPGSEAGDMASDALSAPMTPANDRAARQVVGGAFEPKWLR
;
A
#
# COMPACT_ATOMS: atom_id res chain seq x y z
N HIS A 1 -41.41 16.48 18.36
CA HIS A 1 -40.07 16.08 18.85
C HIS A 1 -39.50 14.83 18.15
N ALA A 2 -40.24 13.73 17.99
CA ALA A 2 -39.71 12.54 17.28
C ALA A 2 -39.43 12.78 15.76
N LEU A 3 -40.31 13.52 15.07
CA LEU A 3 -40.14 13.87 13.65
C LEU A 3 -38.92 14.77 13.39
N THR A 4 -38.61 15.70 14.30
CA THR A 4 -37.44 16.58 14.16
C THR A 4 -36.12 15.85 14.39
N VAL A 5 -36.09 14.86 15.28
CA VAL A 5 -34.90 14.02 15.51
C VAL A 5 -34.61 13.11 14.31
N ALA A 6 -35.65 12.54 13.68
CA ALA A 6 -35.49 11.70 12.49
C ALA A 6 -34.94 12.49 11.29
N ILE A 7 -35.41 13.73 11.07
CA ILE A 7 -34.91 14.59 9.98
C ILE A 7 -33.45 14.99 10.21
N LEU A 8 -33.08 15.35 11.45
CA LEU A 8 -31.68 15.67 11.77
C LEU A 8 -30.75 14.46 11.62
N ALA A 9 -31.18 13.27 12.04
CA ALA A 9 -30.41 12.04 11.83
C ALA A 9 -30.24 11.71 10.34
N GLN A 10 -31.29 11.89 9.52
CA GLN A 10 -31.24 11.70 8.06
C GLN A 10 -30.25 12.68 7.41
N VAL A 11 -30.28 13.96 7.79
CA VAL A 11 -29.38 15.00 7.26
C VAL A 11 -27.94 14.75 7.69
N CYS A 12 -27.68 14.35 8.94
CA CYS A 12 -26.34 13.96 9.39
C CYS A 12 -25.83 12.72 8.65
N ALA A 13 -26.69 11.71 8.42
CA ALA A 13 -26.34 10.52 7.65
C ALA A 13 -26.03 10.85 6.18
N MET A 14 -26.81 11.74 5.56
CA MET A 14 -26.55 12.22 4.19
C MET A 14 -25.29 13.07 4.09
N ALA A 15 -25.03 13.95 5.07
CA ALA A 15 -23.81 14.75 5.12
C ALA A 15 -22.57 13.87 5.32
N TYR A 16 -22.67 12.83 6.15
CA TYR A 16 -21.60 11.84 6.33
C TYR A 16 -21.37 11.05 5.03
N SER A 17 -22.43 10.66 4.32
CA SER A 17 -22.31 10.01 3.01
C SER A 17 -21.61 10.91 2.01
N LYS A 18 -22.01 12.19 1.91
CA LYS A 18 -21.41 13.13 0.97
C LYS A 18 -19.93 13.37 1.28
N ALA A 19 -19.59 13.60 2.56
CA ALA A 19 -18.19 13.77 2.98
C ALA A 19 -17.35 12.50 2.74
N ALA A 20 -17.93 11.31 2.95
CA ALA A 20 -17.25 10.04 2.67
C ALA A 20 -17.03 9.83 1.17
N ASP A 21 -17.99 10.19 0.33
CA ASP A 21 -17.87 10.10 -1.12
C ASP A 21 -16.87 11.12 -1.67
N GLU A 22 -16.86 12.35 -1.17
CA GLU A 22 -15.84 13.37 -1.48
C GLU A 22 -14.43 12.89 -1.05
N ALA A 23 -14.30 12.29 0.14
CA ALA A 23 -13.04 11.72 0.61
C ALA A 23 -12.55 10.57 -0.28
N ARG A 24 -13.44 9.65 -0.67
CA ARG A 24 -13.12 8.57 -1.62
C ARG A 24 -12.68 9.11 -2.96
N GLN A 25 -13.38 10.13 -3.46
CA GLN A 25 -13.03 10.77 -4.72
C GLN A 25 -11.66 11.44 -4.65
N TYR A 26 -11.36 12.15 -3.56
CA TYR A 26 -10.05 12.76 -3.32
C TYR A 26 -8.93 11.71 -3.23
N VAL A 27 -9.15 10.63 -2.47
CA VAL A 27 -8.21 9.50 -2.36
C VAL A 27 -7.92 8.88 -3.73
N GLY A 28 -8.95 8.69 -4.55
CA GLY A 28 -8.80 8.16 -5.91
C GLY A 28 -8.09 9.12 -6.85
N GLN A 29 -8.43 10.42 -6.82
CA GLN A 29 -7.83 11.45 -7.68
C GLN A 29 -6.33 11.63 -7.42
N HIS A 30 -5.90 11.53 -6.17
CA HIS A 30 -4.50 11.71 -5.77
C HIS A 30 -3.72 10.39 -5.63
N ASP A 31 -4.31 9.25 -6.06
CA ASP A 31 -3.71 7.91 -5.96
C ASP A 31 -3.18 7.57 -4.56
N LEU A 32 -3.85 8.08 -3.51
CA LEU A 32 -3.39 7.97 -2.13
C LEU A 32 -3.40 6.52 -1.66
N GLU A 33 -4.38 5.72 -2.09
CA GLU A 33 -4.47 4.31 -1.74
C GLU A 33 -3.23 3.53 -2.17
N ARG A 34 -2.76 3.75 -3.40
CA ARG A 34 -1.56 3.10 -3.92
C ARG A 34 -0.28 3.62 -3.27
N LEU A 35 -0.25 4.89 -2.88
CA LEU A 35 0.84 5.48 -2.11
C LEU A 35 0.96 4.81 -0.73
N PHE A 36 -0.15 4.77 0.02
CA PHE A 36 -0.20 4.14 1.34
C PHE A 36 0.13 2.65 1.28
N SER A 37 -0.41 1.93 0.29
CA SER A 37 -0.11 0.50 0.10
C SER A 37 1.37 0.25 -0.12
N ARG A 38 2.04 1.03 -0.99
CA ARG A 38 3.49 0.91 -1.22
C ARG A 38 4.30 1.23 0.05
N MET A 39 3.88 2.25 0.76
CA MET A 39 4.52 2.68 2.00
C MET A 39 4.43 1.61 3.08
N VAL A 40 3.23 1.12 3.38
CA VAL A 40 2.98 0.08 4.40
C VAL A 40 3.68 -1.22 4.03
N ASN A 41 3.63 -1.65 2.77
CA ASN A 41 4.32 -2.87 2.34
C ASN A 41 5.83 -2.76 2.50
N GLY A 42 6.43 -1.62 2.10
CA GLY A 42 7.85 -1.35 2.32
C GLY A 42 8.23 -1.27 3.79
N PHE A 43 7.29 -0.82 4.64
CA PHE A 43 7.46 -0.72 6.08
C PHE A 43 7.45 -2.09 6.77
N VAL A 44 6.44 -2.91 6.45
CA VAL A 44 6.29 -4.28 6.97
C VAL A 44 7.48 -5.15 6.57
N TYR A 45 8.05 -4.93 5.39
CA TYR A 45 9.25 -5.63 4.93
C TYR A 45 10.50 -5.21 5.71
N ARG A 46 10.75 -3.90 5.85
CA ARG A 46 11.98 -3.38 6.49
C ARG A 46 11.96 -3.45 8.02
N LYS A 47 10.77 -3.44 8.63
CA LYS A 47 10.55 -3.40 10.09
C LYS A 47 11.51 -2.46 10.82
N PRO A 48 11.59 -1.18 10.43
CA PRO A 48 12.54 -0.26 11.03
C PRO A 48 12.18 -0.04 12.51
N GLU A 49 13.22 0.18 13.32
CA GLU A 49 13.10 0.39 14.76
C GLU A 49 12.21 1.59 15.11
N ASN A 50 12.25 2.62 14.26
CA ASN A 50 11.51 3.87 14.45
C ASN A 50 10.49 4.10 13.31
N PRO A 51 9.26 3.56 13.41
CA PRO A 51 8.27 3.65 12.34
C PRO A 51 8.00 5.06 11.85
N LYS A 52 7.76 5.97 12.80
CA LYS A 52 7.34 7.33 12.52
C LYS A 52 8.38 8.10 11.69
N VAL A 53 9.67 7.87 11.94
CA VAL A 53 10.77 8.53 11.23
C VAL A 53 10.83 8.03 9.79
N ASP A 54 10.73 6.72 9.58
CA ASP A 54 10.73 6.11 8.26
C ASP A 54 9.52 6.53 7.41
N PHE A 55 8.35 6.71 8.04
CA PHE A 55 7.16 7.26 7.39
C PHE A 55 7.41 8.69 6.88
N LEU A 56 7.95 9.55 7.74
CA LEU A 56 8.26 10.93 7.36
C LEU A 56 9.31 10.97 6.26
N GLN A 57 10.39 10.19 6.35
CA GLN A 57 11.39 10.09 5.30
C GLN A 57 10.79 9.63 3.96
N PHE A 58 9.90 8.63 3.98
CA PHE A 58 9.24 8.15 2.77
C PHE A 58 8.40 9.23 2.08
N LEU A 59 7.68 10.04 2.87
CA LEU A 59 6.87 11.15 2.36
C LEU A 59 7.75 12.29 1.84
N LEU A 60 8.75 12.72 2.62
CA LEU A 60 9.69 13.78 2.25
C LEU A 60 10.46 13.44 0.97
N ALA A 61 10.81 12.17 0.74
CA ALA A 61 11.51 11.72 -0.47
C ALA A 61 10.66 11.80 -1.75
N ARG A 62 9.34 12.02 -1.64
CA ARG A 62 8.41 12.11 -2.77
C ARG A 62 7.86 13.51 -2.99
N CYS A 63 8.00 14.41 -2.03
CA CYS A 63 7.67 15.82 -2.19
C CYS A 63 8.77 16.54 -2.95
N LYS A 64 8.39 17.52 -3.77
CA LYS A 64 9.36 18.42 -4.41
C LYS A 64 9.87 19.45 -3.40
N ASP A 65 11.08 19.95 -3.62
CA ASP A 65 11.67 20.97 -2.75
C ASP A 65 10.81 22.26 -2.71
N GLU A 66 10.13 22.58 -3.81
CA GLU A 66 9.17 23.69 -3.90
C GLU A 66 7.97 23.48 -2.95
N GLU A 67 7.36 22.29 -2.99
CA GLU A 67 6.22 21.91 -2.15
C GLU A 67 6.61 21.89 -0.66
N LEU A 68 7.85 21.46 -0.36
CA LEU A 68 8.37 21.47 1.01
C LEU A 68 8.64 22.89 1.51
N ALA A 69 9.15 23.78 0.64
CA ALA A 69 9.42 25.17 0.98
C ALA A 69 8.14 25.96 1.29
N GLU A 70 7.06 25.70 0.55
CA GLU A 70 5.74 26.32 0.80
C GLU A 70 5.20 26.01 2.21
N VAL A 71 5.46 24.80 2.71
CA VAL A 71 5.05 24.36 4.06
C VAL A 71 6.09 24.72 5.13
N GLY A 72 7.20 25.37 4.74
CA GLY A 72 8.28 25.76 5.65
C GLY A 72 9.16 24.60 6.10
N ILE A 73 9.07 23.44 5.44
CA ILE A 73 9.91 22.28 5.73
C ILE A 73 11.21 22.42 4.94
N ARG A 74 12.32 22.61 5.65
CA ARG A 74 13.66 22.57 5.07
C ARG A 74 14.30 21.22 5.34
N CYS A 75 14.39 20.38 4.31
CA CYS A 75 15.19 19.17 4.37
C CYS A 75 16.66 19.56 4.48
N GLN A 76 17.19 19.57 5.71
CA GLN A 76 18.63 19.50 5.91
C GLN A 76 19.05 18.11 5.48
N GLN A 77 19.32 17.94 4.17
CA GLN A 77 20.02 16.75 3.71
C GLN A 77 21.38 16.75 4.40
N THR A 78 21.46 16.04 5.51
CA THR A 78 22.73 15.63 6.08
C THR A 78 23.47 14.89 4.97
N GLU A 79 24.52 15.50 4.45
CA GLU A 79 25.32 15.06 3.29
C GLU A 79 25.80 13.60 3.38
N ARG A 80 25.70 12.97 4.56
CA ARG A 80 26.10 11.60 4.86
C ARG A 80 25.53 10.53 3.93
N GLU A 81 24.30 10.68 3.43
CA GLU A 81 23.66 9.62 2.63
C GLU A 81 23.87 9.78 1.11
N ARG A 82 24.02 11.01 0.60
CA ARG A 82 24.37 11.22 -0.83
C ARG A 82 25.80 10.76 -1.14
N SER A 83 26.70 10.77 -0.16
CA SER A 83 28.05 10.21 -0.28
C SER A 83 28.11 8.66 -0.21
N ALA A 84 27.04 7.97 0.20
CA ALA A 84 27.02 6.50 0.25
C ALA A 84 26.68 5.84 -1.10
N GLY A 85 26.30 6.63 -2.13
CA GLY A 85 25.94 6.14 -3.46
C GLY A 85 27.10 5.98 -4.46
N VAL A 86 28.34 6.35 -4.10
CA VAL A 86 29.52 6.20 -4.98
C VAL A 86 30.57 5.30 -4.32
N VAL A 87 30.14 4.10 -3.89
CA VAL A 87 31.07 3.01 -3.58
C VAL A 87 30.81 1.88 -4.55
N GLY A 88 31.53 1.94 -5.68
CA GLY A 88 32.08 0.72 -6.27
C GLY A 88 31.20 -0.10 -7.21
N SER A 89 30.57 0.50 -8.22
CA SER A 89 30.32 -0.23 -9.48
C SER A 89 31.61 -0.29 -10.31
N ARG A 90 32.66 -0.89 -9.73
CA ARG A 90 33.90 -1.23 -10.42
C ARG A 90 33.79 -2.68 -10.86
N ARG A 91 33.63 -2.85 -12.17
CA ARG A 91 34.12 -3.97 -13.00
C ARG A 91 33.89 -5.37 -12.44
N ASN A 92 32.88 -6.05 -12.99
CA ASN A 92 33.06 -7.46 -13.32
C ASN A 92 32.68 -7.71 -14.79
N SER A 93 33.48 -7.11 -15.68
CA SER A 93 33.51 -7.44 -17.11
C SER A 93 34.65 -8.43 -17.34
N LYS A 94 34.47 -9.71 -17.03
CA LYS A 94 35.18 -10.83 -17.67
C LYS A 94 34.73 -12.18 -17.15
N ARG A 95 34.69 -13.14 -18.09
CA ARG A 95 34.49 -14.60 -17.94
C ARG A 95 33.05 -15.04 -17.68
N SER A 96 32.40 -15.84 -18.52
CA SER A 96 32.91 -16.79 -19.51
C SER A 96 31.90 -16.97 -20.64
N GLN A 97 32.40 -16.93 -21.87
CA GLN A 97 31.84 -17.68 -22.97
C GLN A 97 31.97 -19.18 -22.63
N ALA A 98 30.87 -19.92 -22.69
CA ALA A 98 30.90 -21.34 -22.99
C ALA A 98 29.54 -21.71 -23.59
N SER A 99 29.60 -22.02 -24.88
CA SER A 99 28.56 -22.53 -25.75
C SER A 99 27.83 -23.74 -25.16
N GLN A 100 26.54 -23.89 -25.46
CA GLN A 100 26.06 -25.03 -26.25
C GLN A 100 24.69 -24.72 -26.91
N PRO A 101 24.52 -25.08 -28.20
CA PRO A 101 23.25 -25.12 -28.91
C PRO A 101 22.67 -26.56 -28.90
N GLY A 102 21.35 -26.67 -28.85
CA GLY A 102 20.59 -27.92 -29.09
C GLY A 102 19.11 -27.66 -28.80
N SER A 103 18.30 -27.33 -29.81
CA SER A 103 17.48 -28.29 -30.57
C SER A 103 16.72 -29.27 -29.68
N GLU A 104 15.40 -29.08 -29.56
CA GLU A 104 14.44 -30.11 -29.96
C GLU A 104 13.01 -29.56 -29.91
N ALA A 105 12.39 -29.62 -31.09
CA ALA A 105 10.97 -29.45 -31.29
C ALA A 105 10.24 -30.59 -30.59
N GLY A 106 9.35 -30.26 -29.66
CA GLY A 106 8.41 -31.17 -29.04
C GLY A 106 6.99 -30.71 -29.33
N ASP A 107 6.56 -30.95 -30.56
CA ASP A 107 5.17 -30.96 -30.98
C ASP A 107 4.57 -32.30 -30.49
N MET A 108 3.69 -32.27 -29.48
CA MET A 108 2.77 -33.38 -29.21
C MET A 108 1.45 -32.85 -28.67
N ALA A 109 0.50 -32.78 -29.59
CA ALA A 109 -0.92 -32.80 -29.32
C ALA A 109 -1.33 -34.03 -28.48
N SER A 110 -2.23 -33.84 -27.53
CA SER A 110 -3.46 -34.62 -27.32
C SER A 110 -4.15 -34.07 -26.06
N ASP A 111 -5.36 -33.53 -26.17
CA ASP A 111 -6.64 -34.28 -26.17
C ASP A 111 -7.16 -34.46 -24.72
N ALA A 112 -8.48 -34.63 -24.62
CA ALA A 112 -9.29 -34.89 -23.42
C ALA A 112 -9.83 -33.67 -22.65
N LEU A 113 -10.96 -33.17 -23.17
CA LEU A 113 -12.24 -33.13 -22.45
C LEU A 113 -12.23 -33.69 -21.02
N SER A 114 -12.62 -32.86 -20.03
CA SER A 114 -13.76 -33.13 -19.13
C SER A 114 -13.85 -32.07 -18.02
N ALA A 115 -15.02 -31.45 -17.89
CA ALA A 115 -15.44 -30.72 -16.71
C ALA A 115 -15.51 -31.66 -15.48
N PRO A 116 -15.54 -31.15 -14.23
CA PRO A 116 -16.85 -30.81 -13.66
C PRO A 116 -16.87 -29.56 -12.77
N MET A 117 -18.08 -28.99 -12.69
CA MET A 117 -18.57 -28.09 -11.64
C MET A 117 -18.04 -28.45 -10.25
N THR A 118 -17.56 -27.44 -9.52
CA THR A 118 -17.52 -27.49 -8.05
C THR A 118 -18.57 -26.55 -7.49
N PRO A 119 -19.32 -26.98 -6.45
CA PRO A 119 -20.51 -26.30 -5.97
C PRO A 119 -20.19 -25.09 -5.09
N ALA A 120 -21.17 -24.19 -5.03
CA ALA A 120 -21.28 -23.07 -4.12
C ALA A 120 -20.77 -23.39 -2.70
N ASN A 121 -19.75 -22.65 -2.26
CA ASN A 121 -19.32 -22.65 -0.87
C ASN A 121 -20.23 -21.69 -0.09
N ASP A 122 -21.40 -22.19 0.27
CA ASP A 122 -22.30 -21.61 1.26
C ASP A 122 -21.71 -21.92 2.65
N ARG A 123 -20.81 -21.05 3.12
CA ARG A 123 -20.22 -21.17 4.46
C ARG A 123 -20.36 -19.89 5.24
N ALA A 124 -21.52 -19.78 5.86
CA ALA A 124 -21.72 -19.35 7.24
C ALA A 124 -20.43 -18.91 7.98
N ALA A 125 -20.20 -17.60 8.03
CA ALA A 125 -19.44 -16.95 9.09
C ALA A 125 -20.47 -16.22 9.96
N ARG A 126 -21.03 -16.91 10.95
CA ARG A 126 -20.64 -16.76 12.36
C ARG A 126 -20.72 -15.31 12.82
N GLN A 127 -21.82 -15.01 13.50
CA GLN A 127 -21.87 -14.07 14.61
C GLN A 127 -20.62 -14.25 15.48
N VAL A 128 -19.74 -13.25 15.46
CA VAL A 128 -18.76 -13.06 16.53
C VAL A 128 -19.35 -12.03 17.47
N VAL A 129 -19.62 -12.54 18.66
CA VAL A 129 -20.12 -11.86 19.85
C VAL A 129 -19.28 -10.63 20.16
N GLY A 130 -19.95 -9.53 20.53
CA GLY A 130 -19.33 -8.30 21.00
C GLY A 130 -18.42 -8.54 22.19
N GLY A 131 -17.13 -8.30 22.01
CA GLY A 131 -16.17 -8.08 23.07
C GLY A 131 -15.95 -6.58 23.23
N ALA A 132 -16.37 -6.03 24.36
CA ALA A 132 -16.07 -4.65 24.75
C ALA A 132 -14.54 -4.47 24.86
N PHE A 133 -13.99 -3.61 24.00
CA PHE A 133 -12.59 -3.22 24.06
C PHE A 133 -12.45 -2.06 25.04
N GLU A 134 -11.99 -2.33 26.27
CA GLU A 134 -11.53 -1.30 27.20
C GLU A 134 -10.05 -0.97 26.94
N PRO A 135 -9.70 0.25 26.49
CA PRO A 135 -8.32 0.67 26.36
C PRO A 135 -7.71 1.05 27.72
N LYS A 136 -6.72 0.27 28.18
CA LYS A 136 -6.01 0.42 29.47
C LYS A 136 -4.95 1.54 29.53
N TRP A 137 -5.03 2.58 28.69
CA TRP A 137 -3.99 3.62 28.64
C TRP A 137 -4.26 4.83 29.56
N LEU A 138 -5.23 4.75 30.47
CA LEU A 138 -5.38 5.69 31.57
C LEU A 138 -5.06 5.02 32.91
N ARG A 139 -3.77 4.94 33.25
CA ARG A 139 -3.26 5.03 34.63
C ARG A 139 -1.85 5.61 34.62
#